data_AF-A0A2S2PNL7-F1
#
_entry.id   AF-A0A2S2PNL7-F1
#
_cell.length_a   1.000
_cell.length_b   1.000
_cell.length_c   1.000
_cell.angle_alpha   90.00
_cell.angle_beta   90.00
_cell.angle_gamma   90.00
#
_symmetry.space_group_name_H-M   'P 1'
#
loop_
_entity.id
_entity.type
_entity.pdbx_description
1 polymer ?
#
loop_
_entity_poly.entity_id
_entity_poly.type
_entity_poly.pdbx_seq_one_letter_code
_entity_poly.pdbx_strand_id
1 'polypeptide(L)'
;MKLKSGINVPRFWLCYSVGWNVAYCETCWLFANRQYAYYQDSWVNGINDWRHLSSKIDKHESSVQHIDARKNRSNWEKNLTIDKNVEHQYTIQINYWRNVLKRIIKSI
;
A
#
# COMPACT_ATOMS: atom_id res chain seq x y z
N MET A 1 8.57 -3.16 15.70
CA MET A 1 8.62 -4.59 16.08
C MET A 1 10.06 -4.97 16.36
N LYS A 2 10.35 -5.68 17.46
CA LYS A 2 11.68 -6.24 17.72
C LYS A 2 11.68 -7.71 17.27
N LEU A 3 12.53 -8.05 16.32
CA LEU A 3 12.68 -9.43 15.86
C LEU A 3 13.40 -10.27 16.91
N LYS A 4 13.28 -11.61 16.83
CA LYS A 4 14.07 -12.54 17.66
C LYS A 4 15.59 -12.32 17.52
N SER A 5 16.02 -11.75 16.39
CA SER A 5 17.40 -11.31 16.12
C SER A 5 17.81 -10.03 16.84
N GLY A 6 16.91 -9.40 17.61
CA GLY A 6 17.17 -8.12 18.30
C GLY A 6 16.99 -6.88 17.42
N ILE A 7 16.77 -7.04 16.11
CA ILE A 7 16.60 -5.95 15.15
C ILE A 7 15.25 -5.24 15.37
N ASN A 8 15.29 -3.92 15.47
CA ASN A 8 14.11 -3.08 15.49
C ASN A 8 13.67 -2.75 14.06
N VAL A 9 12.45 -3.16 13.72
CA VAL A 9 11.79 -2.80 12.45
C VAL A 9 10.87 -1.61 12.72
N PRO A 10 11.05 -0.47 12.01
CA PRO A 10 10.18 0.70 12.11
C PRO A 10 8.77 0.38 11.60
N ARG A 11 7.76 1.00 12.23
CA ARG A 11 6.35 0.84 11.90
C ARG A 11 5.87 1.99 11.01
N PHE A 12 6.23 1.96 9.72
CA PHE A 12 5.86 3.00 8.76
C PHE A 12 4.34 3.15 8.54
N TRP A 13 3.56 2.13 8.93
CA TRP A 13 2.12 2.12 8.79
C TRP A 13 1.38 2.87 9.91
N LEU A 14 2.04 3.08 11.07
CA LEU A 14 1.40 3.62 12.27
C LEU A 14 1.45 5.14 12.25
N CYS A 15 0.28 5.78 12.17
CA CYS A 15 0.14 7.22 12.06
C CYS A 15 -0.72 7.77 13.20
N TYR A 16 -0.59 9.07 13.48
CA TYR A 16 -1.41 9.80 14.45
C TYR A 16 -2.17 10.91 13.74
N SER A 17 -3.48 10.97 13.93
CA SER A 17 -4.32 12.07 13.46
C SER A 17 -4.53 13.06 14.59
N VAL A 18 -3.98 14.27 14.45
CA VAL A 18 -4.13 15.35 15.44
C VAL A 18 -5.60 15.76 15.58
N GLY A 19 -6.31 15.93 14.46
CA GLY A 19 -7.70 16.40 14.46
C GLY A 19 -8.69 15.44 15.13
N TRP A 20 -8.37 14.15 15.13
CA TRP A 20 -9.24 13.10 15.67
C TRP A 20 -8.68 12.50 16.97
N ASN A 21 -7.47 12.90 17.37
CA ASN A 21 -6.73 12.35 18.51
C ASN A 21 -6.74 10.81 18.52
N VAL A 22 -6.37 10.20 17.39
CA VAL A 22 -6.36 8.74 17.21
C VAL A 22 -5.09 8.27 16.54
N ALA A 23 -4.63 7.08 16.93
CA ALA A 23 -3.66 6.29 16.18
C ALA A 23 -4.37 5.46 15.11
N TYR A 24 -3.86 5.42 13.89
CA TYR A 24 -4.46 4.65 12.80
C TYR A 24 -3.37 3.99 11.95
N CYS A 25 -3.79 3.07 11.08
CA CYS A 25 -2.91 2.40 10.14
C CYS A 25 -3.15 2.95 8.73
N GLU A 26 -2.23 3.78 8.23
CA GLU A 26 -2.32 4.37 6.88
C GLU A 26 -2.42 3.28 5.80
N THR A 27 -1.60 2.23 5.92
CA THR A 27 -1.61 1.10 4.98
C THR A 27 -2.98 0.42 4.92
N CYS A 28 -3.62 0.18 6.06
CA CYS A 28 -4.96 -0.41 6.08
C CYS A 28 -6.03 0.57 5.64
N TRP A 29 -5.90 1.86 5.96
CA TRP A 29 -6.82 2.89 5.51
C TRP A 29 -6.91 2.93 3.97
N LEU A 30 -5.77 2.83 3.30
CA LEU A 30 -5.67 2.79 1.83
C LEU A 30 -6.02 1.42 1.22
N PHE A 31 -5.48 0.32 1.76
CA PHE A 31 -5.43 -0.97 1.05
C PHE A 31 -6.18 -2.13 1.73
N ALA A 32 -6.85 -1.93 2.87
CA ALA A 32 -7.60 -3.01 3.50
C ALA A 32 -8.79 -3.46 2.65
N ASN A 33 -8.99 -4.77 2.54
CA ASN A 33 -10.16 -5.35 1.90
C ASN A 33 -11.38 -5.20 2.82
N ARG A 34 -12.25 -4.22 2.51
CA ARG A 34 -13.49 -3.94 3.26
C ARG A 34 -14.57 -5.01 3.08
N GLN A 35 -14.40 -5.93 2.12
CA GLN A 35 -15.30 -7.08 1.90
C GLN A 35 -14.82 -8.34 2.62
N TYR A 36 -13.67 -8.29 3.32
CA TYR A 36 -13.16 -9.42 4.08
C TYR A 36 -14.12 -9.79 5.21
N ALA A 37 -14.48 -11.08 5.32
CA ALA A 37 -15.46 -11.56 6.29
C ALA A 37 -15.13 -11.22 7.76
N TYR A 38 -13.85 -11.08 8.09
CA TYR A 38 -13.38 -10.71 9.44
C TYR A 38 -12.79 -9.29 9.47
N TYR A 39 -13.24 -8.41 8.57
CA TYR A 39 -12.76 -7.02 8.50
C TYR A 39 -12.85 -6.32 9.85
N GLN A 40 -11.74 -5.69 10.24
CA GLN A 40 -11.62 -4.89 11.45
C GLN A 40 -11.40 -3.43 11.06
N ASP A 41 -12.38 -2.59 11.35
CA ASP A 41 -12.38 -1.17 11.00
C ASP A 41 -11.59 -0.30 11.98
N SER A 42 -11.33 -0.77 13.20
CA SER A 42 -10.64 -0.03 14.27
C SER A 42 -9.36 0.69 13.81
N TRP A 43 -8.51 0.03 13.02
CA TRP A 43 -7.27 0.62 12.53
C TRP A 43 -7.42 1.49 11.27
N VAL A 44 -8.59 1.44 10.64
CA VAL A 44 -8.99 2.32 9.52
C VAL A 44 -9.63 3.60 10.05
N ASN A 45 -10.49 3.49 11.07
CA ASN A 45 -11.19 4.60 11.70
C ASN A 45 -10.34 5.30 12.80
N GLY A 46 -9.43 4.55 13.41
CA GLY A 46 -8.51 5.05 14.44
C GLY A 46 -8.82 4.53 15.84
N ILE A 47 -7.79 4.54 16.68
CA ILE A 47 -7.78 4.06 18.06
C ILE A 47 -7.31 5.18 18.97
N ASN A 48 -8.11 5.52 19.97
CA ASN A 48 -7.78 6.47 21.03
C ASN A 48 -7.59 5.80 22.41
N ASP A 49 -7.59 4.48 22.46
CA ASP A 49 -7.30 3.70 23.67
C ASP A 49 -5.79 3.60 23.89
N TRP A 50 -5.21 4.72 24.32
CA TRP A 50 -3.78 4.88 24.55
C TRP A 50 -3.24 3.87 25.57
N ARG A 51 -4.04 3.53 26.59
CA ARG A 51 -3.66 2.60 27.66
C ARG A 51 -3.33 1.20 27.13
N HIS A 52 -4.05 0.73 26.12
CA HIS A 52 -3.85 -0.60 25.55
C HIS A 52 -3.23 -0.56 24.15
N LEU A 53 -2.74 0.60 23.71
CA LEU A 53 -2.27 0.80 22.34
C LEU A 53 -1.17 -0.19 21.95
N SER A 54 -0.20 -0.45 22.82
CA SER A 54 0.88 -1.41 22.52
C SER A 54 0.34 -2.81 22.20
N SER A 55 -0.57 -3.34 23.04
CA SER A 55 -1.18 -4.65 22.81
C SER A 55 -2.03 -4.67 21.54
N LYS A 56 -2.73 -3.58 21.25
CA LYS A 56 -3.51 -3.42 20.01
C LYS A 56 -2.61 -3.38 18.78
N ILE A 57 -1.46 -2.69 18.85
CA ILE A 57 -0.45 -2.65 17.78
C ILE A 57 0.04 -4.07 17.48
N ASP A 58 0.42 -4.82 18.52
CA ASP A 58 0.99 -6.16 18.34
C ASP A 58 -0.02 -7.12 17.70
N LYS A 59 -1.29 -7.08 18.14
CA LYS A 59 -2.38 -7.85 17.52
C LYS A 59 -2.64 -7.45 16.07
N HIS A 60 -2.60 -6.15 15.78
CA HIS A 60 -2.85 -5.63 14.44
C HIS A 60 -1.78 -6.01 13.44
N GLU A 61 -0.51 -5.87 13.84
CA GLU A 61 0.64 -6.09 12.97
C GLU A 61 0.73 -7.57 12.51
N SER A 62 0.16 -8.50 13.29
CA SER A 62 0.01 -9.92 12.94
C SER A 62 -1.30 -10.30 12.24
N SER A 63 -2.23 -9.36 12.04
CA SER A 63 -3.55 -9.67 11.46
C SER A 63 -3.47 -9.91 9.95
N VAL A 64 -4.29 -10.84 9.43
CA VAL A 64 -4.38 -11.14 7.99
C VAL A 64 -4.67 -9.87 7.17
N GLN A 65 -5.63 -9.06 7.62
CA GLN A 65 -5.96 -7.78 6.98
C GLN A 65 -4.75 -6.85 6.84
N HIS A 66 -3.93 -6.70 7.89
CA HIS A 66 -2.74 -5.86 7.84
C HIS A 66 -1.67 -6.42 6.89
N ILE A 67 -1.44 -7.73 6.96
CA ILE A 67 -0.46 -8.44 6.11
C ILE A 67 -0.84 -8.29 4.63
N ASP A 68 -2.11 -8.48 4.28
CA ASP A 68 -2.60 -8.34 2.92
C ASP A 68 -2.56 -6.89 2.44
N ALA A 69 -2.97 -5.93 3.28
CA ALA A 69 -2.87 -4.51 2.96
C ALA A 69 -1.41 -4.09 2.71
N ARG A 70 -0.47 -4.61 3.50
CA ARG A 70 0.97 -4.37 3.31
C ARG A 70 1.50 -5.00 2.03
N LYS A 71 1.03 -6.19 1.67
CA LYS A 71 1.36 -6.82 0.38
C LYS A 71 0.86 -5.96 -0.79
N ASN A 72 -0.38 -5.47 -0.72
CA ASN A 72 -0.96 -4.59 -1.73
C ASN A 72 -0.19 -3.28 -1.85
N ARG A 73 0.17 -2.65 -0.73
CA ARG A 73 1.04 -1.45 -0.71
C ARG A 73 2.38 -1.71 -1.39
N SER A 74 3.05 -2.83 -1.06
CA SER A 74 4.34 -3.22 -1.68
C SER A 74 4.22 -3.43 -3.19
N ASN A 75 3.12 -4.02 -3.66
CA ASN A 75 2.85 -4.15 -5.09
C ASN A 75 2.62 -2.78 -5.75
N TRP A 76 1.84 -1.91 -5.10
CA TRP A 76 1.56 -0.56 -5.59
C TRP A 76 2.84 0.28 -5.68
N GLU A 77 3.68 0.28 -4.64
CA GLU A 77 4.98 0.99 -4.62
C GLU A 77 5.94 0.50 -5.73
N LYS A 78 5.79 -0.76 -6.17
CA LYS A 78 6.58 -1.35 -7.26
C LYS A 78 5.92 -1.20 -8.65
N ASN A 79 4.79 -0.50 -8.74
CA ASN A 79 3.97 -0.40 -9.94
C ASN A 79 3.64 -1.79 -10.53
N LEU A 80 3.39 -2.78 -9.66
CA LEU A 80 2.91 -4.12 -10.02
C LEU A 80 1.39 -4.14 -9.99
N THR A 81 0.78 -3.18 -10.68
CA THR A 81 -0.67 -3.08 -10.84
C THR A 81 -1.16 -4.03 -11.93
N ILE A 82 -2.46 -4.34 -11.91
CA ILE A 82 -3.12 -5.23 -12.89
C ILE A 82 -2.82 -4.77 -14.33
N ASP A 83 -2.71 -3.45 -14.53
CA ASP A 83 -2.56 -2.85 -15.85
C ASP A 83 -1.12 -2.84 -16.36
N LYS A 84 -0.12 -3.30 -15.59
CA LYS A 84 1.29 -3.23 -16.01
C LYS A 84 1.53 -3.86 -17.39
N ASN A 85 0.90 -4.99 -17.68
CA ASN A 85 1.00 -5.63 -19.00
C ASN A 85 0.31 -4.79 -20.08
N VAL A 86 -0.86 -4.21 -19.77
CA VAL A 86 -1.62 -3.36 -20.70
C VAL A 86 -0.86 -2.07 -21.01
N GLU A 87 -0.33 -1.39 -19.99
CA GLU A 87 0.54 -0.21 -20.11
C GLU A 87 1.80 -0.51 -20.92
N HIS A 88 2.39 -1.70 -20.74
CA HIS A 88 3.52 -2.14 -21.53
C HIS A 88 3.16 -2.27 -23.01
N GLN A 89 2.02 -2.87 -23.33
CA GLN A 89 1.52 -2.96 -24.71
C GLN A 89 1.29 -1.58 -25.33
N TYR A 90 0.66 -0.65 -24.59
CA TYR A 90 0.50 0.73 -25.05
C TYR A 90 1.84 1.42 -25.34
N THR A 91 2.82 1.25 -24.45
CA THR A 91 4.14 1.84 -24.60
C THR A 91 4.85 1.34 -25.86
N ILE A 92 4.74 0.04 -26.16
CA ILE A 92 5.27 -0.55 -27.39
C ILE A 92 4.62 0.12 -28.62
N GLN A 93 3.29 0.21 -28.64
CA GLN A 93 2.55 0.81 -29.77
C GLN A 93 2.90 2.29 -29.97
N ILE A 94 2.96 3.07 -28.88
CA ILE A 94 3.36 4.48 -28.93
C ILE A 94 4.76 4.63 -29.53
N ASN A 95 5.72 3.80 -29.10
CA ASN A 95 7.09 3.87 -29.60
C ASN A 95 7.17 3.45 -31.07
N TYR A 96 6.39 2.45 -31.49
CA TYR A 96 6.27 2.06 -32.89
C TYR A 96 5.80 3.24 -33.75
N TRP A 97 4.67 3.86 -33.41
CA TRP A 97 4.12 4.98 -34.18
C TRP A 97 5.02 6.23 -34.17
N ARG A 98 5.68 6.52 -33.04
CA ARG A 98 6.72 7.57 -32.99
C ARG A 98 7.85 7.32 -33.98
N ASN A 99 8.31 6.07 -34.10
CA ASN A 99 9.37 5.71 -35.04
C ASN A 99 8.91 5.81 -36.50
N VAL A 100 7.67 5.42 -36.79
CA VAL A 100 7.07 5.61 -38.12
C VAL A 100 7.03 7.10 -38.48
N LEU A 101 6.50 7.94 -37.61
CA LEU A 101 6.41 9.39 -37.85
C LEU A 101 7.78 10.03 -38.04
N LYS A 102 8.79 9.65 -37.25
CA LYS A 102 10.17 10.13 -37.42
C LYS A 102 10.75 9.80 -38.79
N ARG A 103 10.47 8.62 -39.34
CA ARG A 103 10.93 8.22 -40.68
C ARG A 103 10.25 9.06 -41.77
N ILE A 104 8.94 9.27 -41.65
CA ILE A 104 8.16 10.08 -42.60
C ILE A 104 8.69 11.51 -42.62
N ILE A 105 8.86 12.12 -41.45
CA ILE A 105 9.40 13.49 -41.35
C ILE A 105 10.81 13.59 -41.92
N LYS A 106 11.67 12.57 -41.73
CA LYS A 106 13.03 12.57 -42.27
C LYS A 106 13.08 12.38 -43.80
N SER A 107 12.04 11.78 -44.39
CA SER A 107 11.94 11.56 -45.84
C SER A 107 11.29 12.73 -46.59
N ILE A 108 10.81 13.74 -45.88
CA ILE A 108 10.33 15.03 -46.41
C ILE A 108 11.47 16.04 -46.30
#